data_AF-T1C7J4-F1
#
_entry.id   AF-T1C7J4-F1
#
_cell.length_a   1.000
_cell.length_b   1.000
_cell.length_c   1.000
_cell.angle_alpha   90.00
_cell.angle_beta   90.00
_cell.angle_gamma   90.00
#
_symmetry.space_group_name_H-M   'P 1'
#
loop_
_entity.id
_entity.type
_entity.pdbx_description
1 polymer ?
#
loop_
_entity_poly.entity_id
_entity_poly.type
_entity_poly.pdbx_seq_one_letter_code
_entity_poly.pdbx_strand_id
1 'polypeptide(L)'
;IVMTTVAMVAGMLPVALAIGDPFRAPMAIAVIGGLLASTALTLVVVPAGFTLVDDIERWIGPKLAKVVIAEPGAVHAASTPARQPG
;
A
#
# COMPACT_ATOMS: atom_id res chain seq x y z
N ILE A 1 -10.67 10.07 -1.29
CA ILE A 1 -10.72 10.35 0.18
C ILE A 1 -10.96 11.83 0.42
N VAL A 2 -10.10 12.73 -0.09
CA VAL A 2 -10.24 14.19 0.12
C VAL A 2 -11.63 14.73 -0.28
N MET A 3 -12.13 14.39 -1.47
CA MET A 3 -13.46 14.83 -1.94
C MET A 3 -14.62 14.38 -1.03
N THR A 4 -14.60 13.11 -0.60
CA THR A 4 -15.62 12.56 0.30
C THR A 4 -15.51 13.10 1.72
N THR A 5 -14.30 13.35 2.23
CA THR A 5 -14.11 13.99 3.55
C THR A 5 -14.59 15.44 3.56
N VAL A 6 -14.33 16.21 2.50
CA VAL A 6 -14.81 17.61 2.42
C VAL A 6 -16.34 17.64 2.43
N ALA A 7 -17.00 16.78 1.66
CA ALA A 7 -18.46 16.68 1.66
C ALA A 7 -19.03 16.28 3.03
N MET A 8 -18.38 15.32 3.71
CA MET A 8 -18.82 14.83 5.03
C MET A 8 -18.63 15.89 6.14
N VAL A 9 -17.50 16.61 6.14
CA VAL A 9 -17.24 17.72 7.07
C VAL A 9 -18.19 18.90 6.81
N ALA A 10 -18.44 19.24 5.53
CA ALA A 10 -19.40 20.28 5.17
C ALA A 10 -20.83 19.96 5.63
N GLY A 11 -21.24 18.68 5.57
CA GLY A 11 -22.55 18.24 6.07
C GLY A 11 -22.71 18.29 7.59
N MET A 12 -21.62 18.16 8.36
CA MET A 12 -21.64 18.23 9.82
C MET A 12 -21.32 19.64 10.38
N LEU A 13 -20.84 20.55 9.53
CA LEU A 13 -20.59 21.95 9.88
C LEU A 13 -21.79 22.67 10.54
N PRO A 14 -23.04 22.53 10.06
CA PRO A 14 -24.19 23.14 10.75
C PRO A 14 -24.49 22.50 12.12
N VAL A 15 -24.11 21.23 12.34
CA VAL A 15 -24.26 20.54 13.63
C VAL A 15 -23.19 20.99 14.63
N ALA A 16 -21.96 21.22 14.17
CA ALA A 16 -20.88 21.77 14.99
C ALA A 16 -21.13 23.22 15.39
N LEU A 17 -21.83 23.99 14.55
CA LEU A 17 -22.23 25.38 14.81
C LEU A 17 -23.60 25.50 15.49
N ALA A 18 -24.28 24.40 15.81
CA ALA A 18 -25.54 24.43 16.54
C ALA A 18 -25.29 24.87 18.00
N ILE A 19 -25.34 26.19 18.22
CA ILE A 19 -25.26 26.83 19.53
C ILE A 19 -26.55 26.50 20.29
N GLY A 20 -26.54 25.46 21.12
CA GLY A 20 -27.70 25.13 21.94
C GLY A 20 -27.64 23.78 22.65
N ASP A 21 -26.89 22.80 22.14
CA ASP A 21 -26.82 21.47 22.74
C ASP A 21 -25.37 21.14 23.20
N PRO A 22 -25.08 21.23 24.52
CA PRO A 22 -23.73 21.10 25.06
C PRO A 22 -23.07 19.73 24.80
N PHE A 23 -23.85 18.70 24.45
CA PHE A 23 -23.32 17.36 24.17
C PHE A 23 -23.02 17.10 22.68
N ARG A 24 -23.58 17.89 21.75
CA ARG A 24 -23.43 17.66 20.30
C ARG A 24 -22.14 18.24 19.73
N ALA A 25 -21.73 19.41 20.23
CA ALA A 25 -20.50 20.08 19.81
C ALA A 25 -19.23 19.23 20.01
N PRO A 26 -18.94 18.66 21.20
CA PRO A 26 -17.73 17.84 21.40
C PRO A 26 -17.74 16.53 20.60
N MET A 27 -18.92 15.91 20.42
CA MET A 27 -19.06 14.70 19.60
C MET A 27 -18.74 14.97 18.12
N ALA A 28 -19.24 16.08 17.57
CA ALA A 28 -18.96 16.47 16.18
C ALA A 28 -17.47 16.78 15.96
N ILE A 29 -16.83 17.49 16.90
CA ILE A 29 -15.40 17.83 16.84
C ILE A 29 -14.53 16.56 16.87
N ALA A 30 -14.86 15.58 17.73
CA ALA A 30 -14.12 14.32 17.80
C ALA A 30 -14.18 13.53 16.48
N VAL A 31 -15.35 13.49 15.84
CA VAL A 31 -15.53 12.81 14.55
C VAL A 31 -14.77 13.53 13.43
N ILE A 32 -14.89 14.86 13.33
CA ILE A 32 -14.17 15.65 12.31
C ILE A 32 -12.66 15.48 12.47
N GLY A 33 -12.16 15.55 13.71
CA GLY A 33 -10.75 15.31 14.02
C GLY A 33 -10.31 13.90 13.63
N GLY A 34 -11.11 12.88 13.96
CA GLY A 34 -10.83 11.49 13.61
C GLY A 34 -10.81 11.23 12.10
N LEU A 35 -11.71 11.86 11.34
CA LEU A 35 -11.75 11.75 9.88
C LEU A 35 -10.55 12.43 9.21
N LEU A 36 -10.18 13.63 9.68
CA LEU A 36 -8.98 14.33 9.22
C LEU A 36 -7.72 13.51 9.52
N ALA A 37 -7.58 13.03 10.77
CA ALA A 37 -6.46 12.20 11.19
C ALA A 37 -6.39 10.90 10.40
N SER A 38 -7.52 10.21 10.16
CA SER A 38 -7.56 8.98 9.35
C SER A 38 -7.14 9.21 7.90
N THR A 39 -7.50 10.37 7.34
CA THR A 39 -7.10 10.75 5.98
C THR A 39 -5.62 11.04 5.90
N ALA A 40 -5.10 11.85 6.82
CA ALA A 40 -3.67 12.14 6.91
C ALA A 40 -2.86 10.86 7.16
N LEU A 41 -3.32 10.01 8.08
CA LEU A 41 -2.70 8.72 8.39
C LEU A 41 -2.70 7.83 7.15
N THR A 42 -3.80 7.72 6.41
CA THR A 42 -3.84 6.93 5.16
C THR A 42 -2.85 7.48 4.13
N LEU A 43 -2.80 8.80 3.95
CA LEU A 43 -1.86 9.43 3.01
C LEU A 43 -0.40 9.18 3.36
N VAL A 44 -0.06 8.98 4.64
CA VAL A 44 1.31 8.69 5.10
C VAL A 44 1.59 7.18 5.16
N VAL A 45 0.63 6.38 5.65
CA VAL A 45 0.78 4.93 5.86
C VAL A 45 0.80 4.18 4.54
N VAL A 46 -0.03 4.56 3.57
CA VAL A 46 -0.06 3.90 2.26
C VAL A 46 1.30 3.97 1.54
N PRO A 47 1.94 5.14 1.35
CA PRO A 47 3.26 5.19 0.73
C PRO A 47 4.35 4.54 1.58
N ALA A 48 4.31 4.68 2.91
CA ALA A 48 5.28 4.01 3.79
C ALA A 48 5.16 2.48 3.72
N GLY A 49 3.93 1.96 3.65
CA GLY A 49 3.67 0.54 3.47
C GLY A 49 4.15 0.03 2.11
N PHE A 50 3.97 0.82 1.05
CA PHE A 50 4.49 0.49 -0.28
C PHE A 50 6.02 0.39 -0.26
N THR A 51 6.72 1.37 0.33
CA THR A 51 8.19 1.32 0.49
C THR A 51 8.64 0.09 1.29
N LEU A 52 7.93 -0.26 2.36
CA LEU A 52 8.25 -1.44 3.16
C LEU A 52 8.11 -2.74 2.35
N VAL A 53 7.05 -2.88 1.56
CA VAL A 53 6.84 -4.07 0.72
C VAL A 53 7.88 -4.12 -0.40
N ASP A 54 8.15 -3.00 -1.07
CA ASP A 54 9.19 -2.89 -2.09
C ASP A 54 10.56 -3.33 -1.56
N ASP A 55 10.94 -2.85 -0.36
CA ASP A 55 12.21 -3.22 0.28
C ASP A 55 12.28 -4.73 0.59
N ILE A 56 11.16 -5.34 1.01
CA ILE A 56 11.06 -6.78 1.25
C ILE A 56 11.18 -7.56 -0.07
N GLU A 57 10.48 -7.14 -1.11
CA GLU A 57 10.52 -7.79 -2.43
C GLU A 57 11.93 -7.73 -3.03
N ARG A 58 12.63 -6.60 -2.86
CA ARG A 58 14.01 -6.43 -3.32
C ARG A 58 15.01 -7.31 -2.58
N TRP A 59 14.70 -7.71 -1.35
CA TRP A 59 15.53 -8.62 -0.56
C TRP A 59 15.25 -10.10 -0.89
N ILE A 60 13.99 -10.46 -1.14
CA ILE A 60 13.56 -11.85 -1.41
C ILE A 60 13.70 -12.21 -2.90
N GLY A 61 13.41 -11.28 -3.80
CA GLY A 61 13.48 -11.42 -5.26
C GLY A 61 14.80 -11.97 -5.80
N PRO A 62 15.99 -11.47 -5.40
CA PRO A 62 17.25 -11.99 -5.90
C PRO A 62 17.57 -13.42 -5.43
N LYS A 63 16.98 -13.87 -4.32
CA LYS A 63 17.12 -15.26 -3.84
C LYS A 63 16.19 -16.21 -4.61
N LEU A 64 14.96 -15.77 -4.91
CA LEU A 64 14.00 -16.58 -5.67
C LEU A 64 14.37 -16.67 -7.16
N ALA A 65 14.83 -15.57 -7.76
CA ALA A 65 15.28 -15.53 -9.15
C ALA A 65 16.48 -16.47 -9.41
N LYS A 66 17.40 -16.60 -8.44
CA LYS A 66 18.50 -17.56 -8.52
C LYS A 66 18.06 -19.03 -8.47
N VAL A 67 16.91 -19.33 -7.85
CA VAL A 67 16.39 -20.71 -7.75
C VAL A 67 15.54 -21.07 -8.97
N VAL A 68 14.78 -20.12 -9.53
CA VAL A 68 13.91 -20.36 -10.71
C VAL A 68 14.71 -20.42 -12.02
N ILE A 69 15.82 -19.68 -12.14
CA ILE A 69 16.68 -19.68 -13.34
C ILE A 69 17.71 -20.83 -13.30
N ALA A 70 17.87 -21.52 -12.16
CA ALA A 70 18.91 -22.55 -12.00
C ALA A 70 18.76 -23.76 -12.93
N GLU A 71 17.55 -24.13 -13.39
CA GLU A 71 17.42 -25.27 -14.33
C GLU A 71 16.25 -25.11 -15.30
N PRO A 72 16.55 -24.72 -16.55
CA PRO A 72 15.96 -25.45 -17.69
C PRO A 72 16.96 -25.79 -18.81
N GLY A 73 18.24 -25.41 -18.69
CA GLY A 73 19.22 -25.48 -19.79
C GLY A 73 20.26 -26.61 -19.73
N ALA A 74 20.48 -27.23 -18.56
CA ALA A 74 21.53 -28.24 -18.40
C ALA A 74 21.24 -29.57 -19.13
N VAL A 75 19.97 -29.82 -19.49
CA VAL A 75 19.54 -31.06 -20.16
C VAL A 75 19.76 -31.00 -21.69
N HIS A 76 19.86 -29.81 -22.30
CA HIS A 76 20.08 -29.67 -23.76
C HIS A 76 21.56 -29.60 -24.17
N ALA A 77 22.48 -29.38 -23.21
CA ALA A 77 23.92 -29.39 -23.48
C ALA A 77 24.54 -30.81 -23.42
N ALA A 78 23.81 -31.79 -22.86
CA ALA A 78 24.33 -33.14 -22.61
C ALA A 78 24.04 -34.16 -23.74
N SER A 79 23.36 -33.77 -24.82
CA SER A 79 22.96 -34.68 -25.91
C SER A 79 23.59 -34.40 -27.29
N THR A 80 24.62 -33.56 -27.38
CA THR A 80 25.42 -33.47 -28.61
C THR A 80 26.78 -34.13 -28.39
N PRO A 81 26.88 -35.46 -28.57
CA PRO A 81 28.17 -36.11 -28.67
C PRO A 81 28.88 -35.57 -29.91
N ALA A 82 30.03 -34.97 -29.66
CA ALA A 82 31.20 -34.89 -30.51
C ALA A 82 30.96 -35.00 -32.03
N ARG A 83 31.22 -33.87 -32.73
CA ARG A 83 31.85 -33.91 -34.06
C ARG A 83 32.90 -35.04 -34.09
N GLN A 84 32.69 -36.05 -34.91
CA GLN A 84 33.78 -36.86 -35.43
C GLN A 84 33.85 -36.68 -36.95
N PRO A 85 34.95 -36.11 -37.47
CA PRO A 85 35.21 -35.98 -38.90
C PRO A 85 35.74 -37.30 -39.47
N GLY A 86 35.36 -37.60 -40.71
CA GLY A 86 35.83 -38.72 -41.51
C GLY A 86 35.31 -38.59 -42.93
#